data_AF-A0A1S2VB81-F1
#
_entry.id   AF-A0A1S2VB81-F1
#
_cell.length_a   1.000
_cell.length_b   1.000
_cell.length_c   1.000
_cell.angle_alpha   90.00
_cell.angle_beta   90.00
_cell.angle_gamma   90.00
#
_symmetry.space_group_name_H-M   'P 1'
#
loop_
_entity.id
_entity.type
_entity.pdbx_description
1 polymer ?
#
loop_
_entity_poly.entity_id
_entity_poly.type
_entity_poly.pdbx_seq_one_letter_code
_entity_poly.pdbx_strand_id
1 'polypeptide(L)'
;MKTIWILLWLSSALTSFAQVVTPPNVTEPVQRFGQLSKPEQGGGPVPGCGTRPKKPLTPIPPDRQARIAQKSGALPYCVKVVLTVFADNDGSSRASTDADQLRQFNAMVNFYRPHNICFVLMGIRQINNSDLNIQDSSEEDELTPFLLANVFNIFTHKEVYTDGKRIGGTAYDIPNTGAYVSLDQGNVSNASDNSTMAHEVGHAFGLLHTFERHPWDPLHGTESVERNPDADCWDCDVDGDYVCDTPADPDQDEDDVRYLRNNTTIPADGCRYMGNRRDECDVPYVPQTYNIMSYGRPDCISLFTNGQGARMRYYLAEETDFAPVLAPEALYMPLFFSQTYASGSFVGVSRDVYTLGEYYPLRVQQTATFTVYSKRIVVKPGTRFSPGSGGRVQLTGNPNCP
;
A
#
# COMPACT_ATOMS: atom_id res chain seq x y z
N MET A 1 -32.41 42.46 -60.85
CA MET A 1 -31.44 41.95 -59.87
C MET A 1 -32.18 41.66 -58.55
N LYS A 2 -32.24 40.37 -58.20
CA LYS A 2 -32.48 39.71 -56.89
C LYS A 2 -33.55 40.27 -55.90
N THR A 3 -34.75 39.68 -55.98
CA THR A 3 -35.47 38.86 -54.96
C THR A 3 -35.17 39.13 -53.47
N ILE A 4 -36.08 39.78 -52.71
CA ILE A 4 -37.24 39.28 -51.90
C ILE A 4 -36.89 38.60 -50.55
N TRP A 5 -37.35 39.28 -49.49
CA TRP A 5 -37.75 38.94 -48.11
C TRP A 5 -37.78 37.49 -47.63
N ILE A 6 -37.29 37.28 -46.39
CA ILE A 6 -37.88 36.34 -45.41
C ILE A 6 -37.90 36.99 -44.01
N LEU A 7 -39.07 36.86 -43.38
CA LEU A 7 -39.49 37.31 -42.05
C LEU A 7 -38.76 36.60 -40.88
N LEU A 8 -38.70 37.35 -39.77
CA LEU A 8 -38.74 37.01 -38.33
C LEU A 8 -38.74 35.53 -37.91
N TRP A 9 -38.10 35.24 -36.77
CA TRP A 9 -38.78 34.79 -35.54
C TRP A 9 -37.86 34.92 -34.30
N LEU A 10 -38.44 35.42 -33.21
CA LEU A 10 -37.89 35.51 -31.85
C LEU A 10 -37.60 34.11 -31.28
N SER A 11 -36.55 33.96 -30.45
CA SER A 11 -36.75 33.56 -29.03
C SER A 11 -35.45 33.63 -28.20
N SER A 12 -35.58 34.34 -27.08
CA SER A 12 -34.95 34.17 -25.77
C SER A 12 -33.54 33.56 -25.70
N ALA A 13 -32.56 34.44 -25.47
CA ALA A 13 -31.34 34.09 -24.76
C ALA A 13 -31.68 33.77 -23.29
N LEU A 14 -31.63 32.48 -22.94
CA LEU A 14 -31.53 32.04 -21.55
C LEU A 14 -30.04 31.99 -21.19
N THR A 15 -29.57 33.06 -20.56
CA THR A 15 -28.36 33.04 -19.74
C THR A 15 -28.64 32.17 -18.51
N SER A 16 -28.17 30.92 -18.51
CA SER A 16 -27.95 30.18 -17.28
C SER A 16 -26.45 30.16 -17.02
N PHE A 17 -26.05 30.91 -16.00
CA PHE A 17 -24.71 30.89 -15.45
C PHE A 17 -24.38 29.46 -15.00
N ALA A 18 -23.38 28.84 -15.62
CA ALA A 18 -22.70 27.73 -15.00
C ALA A 18 -22.00 28.27 -13.74
N GLN A 19 -22.59 28.03 -12.57
CA GLN A 19 -21.85 28.17 -11.32
C GLN A 19 -20.72 27.15 -11.33
N VAL A 20 -19.50 27.63 -11.59
CA VAL A 20 -18.30 26.96 -11.16
C VAL A 20 -18.36 26.94 -9.64
N VAL A 21 -18.77 25.83 -9.07
CA VAL A 21 -18.58 25.56 -7.64
C VAL A 21 -17.09 25.36 -7.46
N THR A 22 -16.37 26.43 -7.17
CA THR A 22 -15.02 26.36 -6.65
C THR A 22 -15.09 25.57 -5.34
N PRO A 23 -14.25 24.53 -5.14
CA PRO A 23 -14.18 23.86 -3.85
C PRO A 23 -13.86 24.90 -2.77
N PRO A 24 -14.48 24.82 -1.59
CA PRO A 24 -14.18 25.75 -0.51
C PRO A 24 -12.69 25.69 -0.18
N ASN A 25 -12.09 26.87 0.02
CA ASN A 25 -10.75 27.00 0.59
C ASN A 25 -10.72 26.24 1.92
N VAL A 26 -10.05 25.09 1.95
CA VAL A 26 -9.76 24.36 3.19
C VAL A 26 -8.54 25.01 3.83
N THR A 27 -8.76 26.15 4.46
CA THR A 27 -7.87 26.70 5.48
C THR A 27 -8.57 26.58 6.82
N GLU A 28 -8.72 25.35 7.30
CA GLU A 28 -9.07 25.04 8.68
C GLU A 28 -8.11 23.93 9.14
N PRO A 29 -7.54 24.05 10.35
CA PRO A 29 -6.49 23.16 10.82
C PRO A 29 -7.03 21.73 10.94
N VAL A 30 -6.16 20.76 10.60
CA VAL A 30 -6.37 19.34 10.88
C VAL A 30 -6.88 19.18 12.30
N GLN A 31 -8.17 18.89 12.47
CA GLN A 31 -8.71 18.50 13.76
C GLN A 31 -7.96 17.24 14.17
N ARG A 32 -7.07 17.38 15.16
CA ARG A 32 -6.57 16.25 15.94
C ARG A 32 -7.80 15.56 16.52
N PHE A 33 -8.20 14.44 15.94
CA PHE A 33 -9.17 13.57 16.57
C PHE A 33 -8.64 13.23 17.96
N GLY A 34 -9.32 13.77 18.96
CA GLY A 34 -8.99 13.56 20.36
C GLY A 34 -8.90 12.08 20.66
N GLN A 35 -8.03 11.75 21.61
CA GLN A 35 -7.90 10.44 22.22
C GLN A 35 -9.29 9.87 22.50
N LEU A 36 -9.74 8.95 21.65
CA LEU A 36 -10.90 8.14 21.94
C LEU A 36 -10.45 7.10 22.97
N SER A 37 -11.10 7.15 24.13
CA SER A 37 -10.91 6.26 25.27
C SER A 37 -10.89 4.80 24.83
N LYS A 38 -9.87 4.08 25.32
CA LYS A 38 -9.64 2.63 25.16
C LYS A 38 -10.95 1.82 25.23
N PRO A 39 -11.26 1.00 24.23
CA PRO A 39 -12.07 -0.18 24.46
C PRO A 39 -11.23 -1.21 25.22
N GLU A 40 -11.76 -1.64 26.37
CA GLU A 40 -11.27 -2.81 27.10
C GLU A 40 -11.56 -4.08 26.28
N GLN A 41 -10.59 -4.57 25.51
CA GLN A 41 -10.30 -5.99 25.36
C GLN A 41 -8.78 -6.16 25.27
N GLY A 42 -8.22 -6.90 26.22
CA GLY A 42 -6.79 -6.95 26.50
C GLY A 42 -5.95 -7.66 25.44
N GLY A 43 -4.81 -7.04 25.14
CA GLY A 43 -3.76 -7.55 24.26
C GLY A 43 -3.20 -6.41 23.42
N GLY A 44 -1.89 -6.13 23.49
CA GLY A 44 -1.25 -5.28 22.48
C GLY A 44 -1.36 -5.91 21.08
N PRO A 45 -0.87 -5.24 20.02
CA PRO A 45 -0.80 -5.86 18.69
C PRO A 45 -0.11 -7.23 18.76
N VAL A 46 -0.54 -8.18 17.92
CA VAL A 46 0.10 -9.50 17.88
C VAL A 46 1.55 -9.29 17.45
N PRO A 47 2.54 -9.71 18.28
CA PRO A 47 3.91 -9.33 18.04
C PRO A 47 4.59 -10.30 17.06
N GLY A 48 5.38 -9.75 16.14
CA GLY A 48 6.20 -10.51 15.18
C GLY A 48 5.60 -10.55 13.77
N CYS A 49 6.49 -10.69 12.79
CA CYS A 49 6.19 -10.91 11.38
C CYS A 49 6.66 -12.33 10.99
N GLY A 50 5.91 -12.98 10.11
CA GLY A 50 6.22 -14.32 9.60
C GLY A 50 6.80 -14.34 8.19
N THR A 51 7.21 -13.18 7.67
CA THR A 51 7.79 -13.09 6.33
C THR A 51 9.22 -13.61 6.35
N ARG A 52 9.55 -14.46 5.38
CA ARG A 52 10.92 -14.88 5.07
C ARG A 52 11.12 -14.82 3.56
N PRO A 53 12.27 -14.36 3.05
CA PRO A 53 12.56 -14.41 1.62
C PRO A 53 12.65 -15.88 1.16
N LYS A 54 11.96 -16.24 0.06
CA LYS A 54 12.03 -17.60 -0.52
C LYS A 54 13.32 -17.83 -1.31
N LYS A 55 14.04 -16.76 -1.66
CA LYS A 55 15.30 -16.78 -2.43
C LYS A 55 16.26 -15.73 -1.89
N PRO A 56 17.59 -15.94 -2.02
CA PRO A 56 18.56 -14.89 -1.73
C PRO A 56 18.25 -13.62 -2.51
N LEU A 57 18.04 -12.54 -1.77
CA LEU A 57 17.98 -11.21 -2.35
C LEU A 57 19.38 -10.73 -2.64
N THR A 58 19.56 -10.13 -3.82
CA THR A 58 20.84 -9.53 -4.18
C THR A 58 20.81 -8.02 -3.92
N PRO A 59 21.95 -7.41 -3.55
CA PRO A 59 22.09 -5.97 -3.55
C PRO A 59 21.64 -5.38 -4.88
N ILE A 60 20.94 -4.25 -4.84
CA ILE A 60 20.62 -3.51 -6.06
C ILE A 60 21.79 -2.57 -6.33
N PRO A 61 22.48 -2.68 -7.48
CA PRO A 61 23.57 -1.78 -7.83
C PRO A 61 23.14 -0.30 -7.75
N PRO A 62 23.94 0.59 -7.13
CA PRO A 62 23.57 2.00 -6.96
C PRO A 62 23.26 2.72 -8.28
N ASP A 63 23.94 2.36 -9.37
CA ASP A 63 23.69 2.88 -10.71
C ASP A 63 22.31 2.49 -11.26
N ARG A 64 21.84 1.28 -10.92
CA ARG A 64 20.47 0.83 -11.25
C ARG A 64 19.43 1.60 -10.45
N GLN A 65 19.60 1.74 -9.14
CA GLN A 65 18.67 2.53 -8.32
C GLN A 65 18.62 3.99 -8.80
N ALA A 66 19.76 4.60 -9.09
CA ALA A 66 19.83 5.97 -9.61
C ALA A 66 19.13 6.12 -10.96
N ARG A 67 19.28 5.14 -11.87
CA ARG A 67 18.54 5.13 -13.15
C ARG A 67 17.03 5.11 -12.95
N ILE A 68 16.53 4.29 -12.03
CA ILE A 68 15.10 4.28 -11.71
C ILE A 68 14.68 5.61 -11.13
N ALA A 69 15.40 6.14 -10.14
CA ALA A 69 15.10 7.44 -9.53
C ALA A 69 15.01 8.56 -10.58
N GLN A 70 15.86 8.55 -11.62
CA GLN A 70 15.79 9.48 -12.74
C GLN A 70 14.61 9.22 -13.69
N LYS A 71 14.38 7.96 -14.10
CA LYS A 71 13.32 7.57 -15.06
C LYS A 71 11.90 7.76 -14.52
N SER A 72 11.70 7.39 -13.26
CA SER A 72 10.40 7.40 -12.60
C SER A 72 9.85 8.81 -12.39
N GLY A 73 10.65 9.85 -12.67
CA GLY A 73 10.25 11.25 -12.55
C GLY A 73 9.79 11.61 -11.13
N ALA A 74 9.25 12.80 -10.97
CA ALA A 74 8.62 13.25 -9.72
C ALA A 74 7.23 12.63 -9.48
N LEU A 75 6.82 11.65 -10.30
CA LEU A 75 5.45 11.14 -10.30
C LEU A 75 5.34 9.85 -9.47
N PRO A 76 4.24 9.68 -8.72
CA PRO A 76 4.11 8.52 -7.85
C PRO A 76 3.71 7.26 -8.62
N TYR A 77 4.24 6.11 -8.19
CA TYR A 77 3.73 4.80 -8.54
C TYR A 77 2.41 4.58 -7.82
N CYS A 78 1.37 4.25 -8.58
CA CYS A 78 0.02 4.11 -8.04
C CYS A 78 -0.39 2.65 -8.00
N VAL A 79 -0.42 2.03 -6.82
CA VAL A 79 -0.74 0.61 -6.65
C VAL A 79 -2.25 0.43 -6.49
N LYS A 80 -2.85 -0.44 -7.28
CA LYS A 80 -4.27 -0.84 -7.11
C LYS A 80 -4.38 -1.81 -5.94
N VAL A 81 -5.28 -1.58 -4.99
CA VAL A 81 -5.44 -2.40 -3.78
C VAL A 81 -6.87 -2.86 -3.59
N VAL A 82 -7.04 -4.11 -3.17
CA VAL A 82 -8.31 -4.63 -2.63
C VAL A 82 -8.07 -5.16 -1.21
N LEU A 83 -9.00 -4.89 -0.31
CA LEU A 83 -9.00 -5.47 1.03
C LEU A 83 -10.02 -6.61 1.08
N THR A 84 -9.58 -7.78 1.52
CA THR A 84 -10.41 -8.98 1.67
C THR A 84 -10.42 -9.41 3.12
N VAL A 85 -11.59 -9.40 3.75
CA VAL A 85 -11.75 -9.74 5.18
C VAL A 85 -12.43 -11.10 5.29
N PHE A 86 -11.75 -12.06 5.92
CA PHE A 86 -12.33 -13.38 6.16
C PHE A 86 -13.30 -13.36 7.34
N ALA A 87 -14.26 -14.28 7.29
CA ALA A 87 -15.26 -14.55 8.29
C ALA A 87 -15.52 -16.07 8.31
N ASP A 88 -16.22 -16.55 9.34
CA ASP A 88 -16.63 -17.94 9.40
C ASP A 88 -17.63 -18.27 8.27
N ASN A 89 -17.80 -19.56 7.97
CA ASN A 89 -18.67 -20.03 6.88
C ASN A 89 -20.12 -19.50 6.96
N ASP A 90 -20.63 -19.28 8.16
CA ASP A 90 -21.95 -18.71 8.43
C ASP A 90 -22.00 -17.17 8.37
N GLY A 91 -20.85 -16.53 8.11
CA GLY A 91 -20.67 -15.08 8.09
C GLY A 91 -20.42 -14.44 9.45
N SER A 92 -20.37 -15.23 10.53
CA SER A 92 -19.99 -14.76 11.86
C SER A 92 -18.47 -14.61 11.99
N SER A 93 -18.00 -14.12 13.15
CA SER A 93 -16.57 -13.93 13.44
C SER A 93 -15.76 -13.25 12.32
N ARG A 94 -16.34 -12.27 11.62
CA ARG A 94 -15.62 -11.47 10.65
C ARG A 94 -14.39 -10.85 11.30
N ALA A 95 -13.22 -11.03 10.69
CA ALA A 95 -11.94 -10.68 11.29
C ALA A 95 -11.83 -9.21 11.71
N SER A 96 -12.42 -8.25 11.00
CA SER A 96 -12.36 -6.84 11.38
C SER A 96 -13.53 -6.06 10.81
N THR A 97 -13.72 -4.81 11.22
CA THR A 97 -14.72 -3.91 10.62
C THR A 97 -14.16 -3.15 9.42
N ASP A 98 -15.02 -2.63 8.54
CA ASP A 98 -14.59 -1.78 7.43
C ASP A 98 -13.91 -0.48 7.92
N ALA A 99 -14.32 0.02 9.10
CA ALA A 99 -13.70 1.19 9.71
C ALA A 99 -12.24 0.92 10.13
N ASP A 100 -11.97 -0.26 10.70
CA ASP A 100 -10.61 -0.68 11.05
C ASP A 100 -9.74 -0.87 9.82
N GLN A 101 -10.28 -1.52 8.78
CA GLN A 101 -9.63 -1.69 7.48
C GLN A 101 -9.23 -0.36 6.85
N LEU A 102 -10.16 0.60 6.81
CA LEU A 102 -9.89 1.93 6.27
C LEU A 102 -8.88 2.70 7.12
N ARG A 103 -8.90 2.56 8.45
CA ARG A 103 -7.90 3.17 9.34
C ARG A 103 -6.49 2.67 8.99
N GLN A 104 -6.30 1.35 8.94
CA GLN A 104 -5.00 0.74 8.61
C GLN A 104 -4.54 1.12 7.21
N PHE A 105 -5.44 1.04 6.23
CA PHE A 105 -5.12 1.41 4.85
C PHE A 105 -4.67 2.88 4.77
N ASN A 106 -5.37 3.80 5.41
CA ASN A 106 -4.98 5.21 5.41
C ASN A 106 -3.66 5.46 6.16
N ALA A 107 -3.39 4.72 7.24
CA ALA A 107 -2.10 4.77 7.93
C ALA A 107 -0.97 4.31 7.00
N MET A 108 -1.14 3.17 6.32
CA MET A 108 -0.22 2.70 5.29
C MET A 108 0.00 3.77 4.22
N VAL A 109 -1.05 4.32 3.60
CA VAL A 109 -0.90 5.38 2.58
C VAL A 109 0.01 6.52 3.05
N ASN A 110 -0.10 6.93 4.33
CA ASN A 110 0.71 8.02 4.87
C ASN A 110 2.20 7.69 4.94
N PHE A 111 2.58 6.45 5.20
CA PHE A 111 4.00 6.04 5.24
C PHE A 111 4.64 6.01 3.86
N TYR A 112 3.88 5.67 2.81
CA TYR A 112 4.40 5.53 1.45
C TYR A 112 4.41 6.83 0.66
N ARG A 113 3.52 7.77 1.00
CA ARG A 113 3.38 9.04 0.29
C ARG A 113 4.69 9.84 0.17
N PRO A 114 5.55 9.97 1.21
CA PRO A 114 6.86 10.63 1.10
C PRO A 114 7.80 9.98 0.08
N HIS A 115 7.58 8.69 -0.24
CA HIS A 115 8.41 7.90 -1.13
C HIS A 115 7.83 7.80 -2.55
N ASN A 116 6.92 8.70 -2.94
CA ASN A 116 6.28 8.69 -4.27
C ASN A 116 5.65 7.34 -4.61
N ILE A 117 5.02 6.71 -3.61
CA ILE A 117 4.16 5.54 -3.79
C ILE A 117 2.80 5.92 -3.24
N CYS A 118 1.75 5.70 -4.03
CA CYS A 118 0.37 5.97 -3.65
C CYS A 118 -0.51 4.76 -3.98
N PHE A 119 -1.75 4.77 -3.48
CA PHE A 119 -2.63 3.62 -3.58
C PHE A 119 -4.02 4.02 -4.06
N VAL A 120 -4.70 3.12 -4.76
CA VAL A 120 -6.13 3.21 -5.09
C VAL A 120 -6.84 2.05 -4.40
N LEU A 121 -7.69 2.36 -3.43
CA LEU A 121 -8.56 1.36 -2.82
C LEU A 121 -9.73 1.05 -3.76
N MET A 122 -9.73 -0.15 -4.34
CA MET A 122 -10.77 -0.64 -5.25
C MET A 122 -11.98 -1.21 -4.52
N GLY A 123 -11.86 -1.48 -3.23
CA GLY A 123 -12.97 -1.89 -2.37
C GLY A 123 -12.53 -2.76 -1.20
N ILE A 124 -13.50 -3.02 -0.32
CA ILE A 124 -13.42 -3.98 0.77
C ILE A 124 -14.47 -5.04 0.48
N ARG A 125 -14.11 -6.32 0.61
CA ARG A 125 -15.06 -7.43 0.49
C ARG A 125 -14.89 -8.40 1.64
N GLN A 126 -15.94 -9.17 1.90
CA GLN A 126 -15.92 -10.27 2.84
C GLN A 126 -15.91 -11.60 2.09
N ILE A 127 -15.19 -12.58 2.64
CA ILE A 127 -15.23 -13.98 2.21
C ILE A 127 -15.54 -14.84 3.43
N ASN A 128 -16.55 -15.70 3.32
CA ASN A 128 -16.91 -16.63 4.39
C ASN A 128 -16.16 -17.94 4.15
N ASN A 129 -15.10 -18.15 4.90
CA ASN A 129 -14.32 -19.38 4.91
C ASN A 129 -13.71 -19.54 6.30
N SER A 130 -14.29 -20.42 7.13
CA SER A 130 -13.81 -20.65 8.50
C SER A 130 -12.37 -21.15 8.57
N ASP A 131 -11.93 -21.89 7.55
CA ASP A 131 -10.57 -22.44 7.46
C ASP A 131 -9.58 -21.29 7.29
N LEU A 132 -9.74 -20.51 6.20
CA LEU A 132 -8.96 -19.32 5.95
C LEU A 132 -9.25 -18.16 6.92
N ASN A 133 -10.21 -18.25 7.81
CA ASN A 133 -10.33 -17.26 8.89
C ASN A 133 -9.20 -17.48 9.93
N ILE A 134 -8.57 -18.64 9.94
CA ILE A 134 -7.37 -18.99 10.71
C ILE A 134 -6.29 -19.40 9.69
N GLN A 135 -5.46 -18.46 9.25
CA GLN A 135 -4.47 -18.70 8.21
C GLN A 135 -3.16 -19.22 8.79
N ASP A 136 -2.61 -20.32 8.28
CA ASP A 136 -1.18 -20.61 8.42
C ASP A 136 -0.41 -20.19 7.16
N SER A 137 0.77 -19.62 7.33
CA SER A 137 1.71 -19.30 6.24
C SER A 137 2.05 -20.52 5.36
N SER A 138 2.02 -21.75 5.88
CA SER A 138 2.25 -22.96 5.09
C SER A 138 1.10 -23.30 4.13
N GLU A 139 -0.07 -22.68 4.32
CA GLU A 139 -1.30 -22.90 3.54
C GLU A 139 -1.54 -21.76 2.55
N GLU A 140 -0.47 -21.06 2.14
CA GLU A 140 -0.52 -19.92 1.22
C GLU A 140 -1.29 -20.21 -0.08
N ASP A 141 -1.13 -21.41 -0.65
CA ASP A 141 -1.75 -21.80 -1.91
C ASP A 141 -3.29 -21.72 -1.88
N GLU A 142 -3.90 -21.84 -0.70
CA GLU A 142 -5.35 -21.78 -0.49
C GLU A 142 -5.93 -20.37 -0.69
N LEU A 143 -5.08 -19.34 -0.67
CA LEU A 143 -5.48 -17.95 -0.99
C LEU A 143 -5.65 -17.72 -2.49
N THR A 144 -5.05 -18.57 -3.33
CA THR A 144 -5.03 -18.40 -4.79
C THR A 144 -6.41 -18.20 -5.42
N PRO A 145 -7.46 -18.97 -5.08
CA PRO A 145 -8.81 -18.80 -5.63
C PRO A 145 -9.44 -17.44 -5.29
N PHE A 146 -8.90 -16.75 -4.28
CA PHE A 146 -9.39 -15.49 -3.79
C PHE A 146 -8.55 -14.31 -4.27
N LEU A 147 -7.43 -14.51 -4.96
CA LEU A 147 -6.67 -13.39 -5.54
C LEU A 147 -7.48 -12.69 -6.64
N LEU A 148 -7.54 -11.36 -6.58
CA LEU A 148 -7.96 -10.54 -7.72
C LEU A 148 -6.74 -10.23 -8.58
N ALA A 149 -6.78 -10.72 -9.83
CA ALA A 149 -5.72 -10.48 -10.80
C ALA A 149 -5.49 -8.97 -11.04
N ASN A 150 -4.23 -8.60 -11.27
CA ASN A 150 -3.81 -7.22 -11.60
C ASN A 150 -4.14 -6.19 -10.49
N VAL A 151 -4.22 -6.64 -9.23
CA VAL A 151 -4.49 -5.82 -8.05
C VAL A 151 -3.65 -6.38 -6.90
N PHE A 152 -3.19 -5.52 -6.01
CA PHE A 152 -2.53 -5.93 -4.78
C PHE A 152 -3.60 -6.37 -3.75
N ASN A 153 -3.52 -7.61 -3.30
CA ASN A 153 -4.53 -8.21 -2.42
C ASN A 153 -4.04 -8.18 -0.97
N ILE A 154 -4.76 -7.48 -0.10
CA ILE A 154 -4.50 -7.50 1.34
C ILE A 154 -5.60 -8.34 1.99
N PHE A 155 -5.20 -9.46 2.59
CA PHE A 155 -6.09 -10.34 3.32
C PHE A 155 -6.06 -10.03 4.82
N THR A 156 -7.20 -10.14 5.47
CA THR A 156 -7.29 -10.04 6.93
C THR A 156 -8.03 -11.24 7.48
N HIS A 157 -7.37 -11.91 8.41
CA HIS A 157 -7.79 -13.16 9.03
C HIS A 157 -8.06 -12.92 10.51
N LYS A 158 -8.90 -13.75 11.11
CA LYS A 158 -9.10 -13.74 12.56
C LYS A 158 -7.79 -14.07 13.27
N GLU A 159 -7.02 -15.02 12.73
CA GLU A 159 -5.69 -15.35 13.24
C GLU A 159 -4.74 -15.67 12.08
N VAL A 160 -3.47 -15.31 12.21
CA VAL A 160 -2.40 -15.69 11.28
C VAL A 160 -1.28 -16.41 12.03
N TYR A 161 -0.82 -17.54 11.52
CA TYR A 161 0.23 -18.38 12.10
C TYR A 161 1.39 -18.57 11.13
N THR A 162 2.58 -18.79 11.70
CA THR A 162 3.73 -19.36 11.00
C THR A 162 4.49 -20.26 11.96
N ASP A 163 4.89 -21.46 11.51
CA ASP A 163 5.60 -22.44 12.34
C ASP A 163 4.92 -22.67 13.72
N GLY A 164 3.58 -22.67 13.75
CA GLY A 164 2.77 -22.82 14.97
C GLY A 164 2.75 -21.62 15.92
N LYS A 165 3.33 -20.47 15.54
CA LYS A 165 3.31 -19.22 16.31
C LYS A 165 2.37 -18.21 15.64
N ARG A 166 1.51 -17.58 16.43
CA ARG A 166 0.64 -16.49 15.95
C ARG A 166 1.48 -15.23 15.70
N ILE A 167 1.26 -14.60 14.55
CA ILE A 167 2.01 -13.43 14.05
C ILE A 167 1.06 -12.29 13.68
N GLY A 168 1.58 -11.07 13.56
CA GLY A 168 0.80 -9.91 13.15
C GLY A 168 0.51 -9.87 11.65
N GLY A 169 1.38 -10.47 10.84
CA GLY A 169 1.20 -10.57 9.39
C GLY A 169 2.36 -11.30 8.70
N THR A 170 2.16 -11.56 7.41
CA THR A 170 3.17 -12.10 6.51
C THR A 170 2.95 -11.61 5.08
N ALA A 171 4.04 -11.35 4.38
CA ALA A 171 4.08 -11.05 2.96
C ALA A 171 4.44 -12.27 2.09
N TYR A 172 4.70 -13.43 2.71
CA TYR A 172 5.02 -14.72 2.07
C TYR A 172 6.32 -14.80 1.27
N ASP A 173 6.80 -13.70 0.69
CA ASP A 173 8.08 -13.61 -0.01
C ASP A 173 8.59 -12.15 -0.02
N ILE A 174 9.85 -11.94 -0.39
CA ILE A 174 10.48 -10.63 -0.51
C ILE A 174 11.29 -10.56 -1.81
N PRO A 175 10.93 -9.68 -2.77
CA PRO A 175 9.60 -9.09 -2.92
C PRO A 175 8.55 -10.19 -3.15
N ASN A 176 7.31 -9.97 -2.74
CA ASN A 176 6.20 -10.81 -3.17
C ASN A 176 5.58 -10.27 -4.46
N THR A 177 6.08 -10.76 -5.59
CA THR A 177 5.57 -10.38 -6.92
C THR A 177 4.18 -10.94 -7.24
N GLY A 178 3.69 -11.91 -6.45
CA GLY A 178 2.29 -12.32 -6.44
C GLY A 178 1.33 -11.20 -5.97
N ALA A 179 1.87 -10.13 -5.36
CA ALA A 179 1.16 -8.94 -4.94
C ALA A 179 0.05 -9.23 -3.92
N TYR A 180 0.38 -9.96 -2.85
CA TYR A 180 -0.52 -10.17 -1.73
C TYR A 180 0.19 -10.25 -0.38
N VAL A 181 -0.55 -9.95 0.68
CA VAL A 181 -0.11 -10.09 2.07
C VAL A 181 -1.29 -10.50 2.95
N SER A 182 -1.01 -11.05 4.11
CA SER A 182 -2.01 -11.47 5.10
C SER A 182 -1.75 -10.81 6.45
N LEU A 183 -2.81 -10.33 7.09
CA LEU A 183 -2.77 -9.60 8.35
C LEU A 183 -3.68 -10.25 9.40
N ASP A 184 -3.25 -10.21 10.65
CA ASP A 184 -4.03 -10.64 11.80
C ASP A 184 -4.99 -9.54 12.28
N GLN A 185 -6.21 -9.95 12.67
CA GLN A 185 -7.21 -9.01 13.17
C GLN A 185 -6.74 -8.16 14.36
N GLY A 186 -5.88 -8.71 15.21
CA GLY A 186 -5.44 -8.09 16.45
C GLY A 186 -4.60 -6.85 16.18
N ASN A 187 -3.91 -6.82 15.04
CA ASN A 187 -3.17 -5.66 14.55
C ASN A 187 -4.12 -4.73 13.80
N VAL A 188 -4.93 -5.27 12.89
CA VAL A 188 -5.84 -4.44 12.08
C VAL A 188 -6.83 -3.65 12.95
N SER A 189 -7.44 -4.32 13.93
CA SER A 189 -8.48 -3.75 14.81
C SER A 189 -7.90 -2.90 15.95
N ASN A 190 -6.59 -2.94 16.17
CA ASN A 190 -5.95 -2.11 17.19
C ASN A 190 -5.70 -0.69 16.67
N ALA A 191 -6.33 0.30 17.29
CA ALA A 191 -6.19 1.71 16.89
C ALA A 191 -4.80 2.31 17.18
N SER A 192 -3.98 1.64 17.99
CA SER A 192 -2.60 2.06 18.28
C SER A 192 -1.58 1.38 17.37
N ASP A 193 -1.99 0.36 16.62
CA ASP A 193 -1.18 -0.21 15.54
C ASP A 193 -1.51 0.56 14.27
N ASN A 194 -0.51 1.13 13.64
CA ASN A 194 -0.64 1.80 12.35
C ASN A 194 0.35 1.27 11.32
N SER A 195 1.28 0.39 11.73
CA SER A 195 2.49 0.07 10.99
C SER A 195 2.47 -1.34 10.42
N THR A 196 1.73 -2.31 10.99
CA THR A 196 1.80 -3.71 10.52
C THR A 196 1.40 -3.85 9.06
N MET A 197 0.33 -3.19 8.61
CA MET A 197 -0.04 -3.21 7.18
C MET A 197 1.07 -2.61 6.30
N ALA A 198 1.71 -1.53 6.76
CA ALA A 198 2.80 -0.89 6.02
C ALA A 198 4.07 -1.76 5.98
N HIS A 199 4.36 -2.47 7.06
CA HIS A 199 5.48 -3.40 7.21
C HIS A 199 5.38 -4.56 6.22
N GLU A 200 4.24 -5.27 6.20
CA GLU A 200 4.05 -6.41 5.29
C GLU A 200 4.02 -5.96 3.82
N VAL A 201 3.43 -4.80 3.51
CA VAL A 201 3.51 -4.24 2.15
C VAL A 201 4.95 -3.82 1.80
N GLY A 202 5.76 -3.46 2.78
CA GLY A 202 7.17 -3.11 2.60
C GLY A 202 7.97 -4.34 2.15
N HIS A 203 7.74 -5.47 2.82
CA HIS A 203 8.26 -6.77 2.38
C HIS A 203 7.79 -7.15 0.98
N ALA A 204 6.50 -6.98 0.68
CA ALA A 204 6.00 -7.26 -0.66
C ALA A 204 6.70 -6.42 -1.73
N PHE A 205 7.12 -5.19 -1.41
CA PHE A 205 7.91 -4.32 -2.29
C PHE A 205 9.43 -4.47 -2.13
N GLY A 206 9.89 -5.54 -1.48
CA GLY A 206 11.30 -5.94 -1.48
C GLY A 206 12.16 -5.36 -0.36
N LEU A 207 11.56 -4.83 0.70
CA LEU A 207 12.28 -4.46 1.92
C LEU A 207 12.52 -5.68 2.80
N LEU A 208 13.74 -5.82 3.30
CA LEU A 208 14.10 -6.77 4.35
C LEU A 208 13.82 -6.15 5.73
N HIS A 209 13.88 -6.97 6.78
CA HIS A 209 14.01 -6.42 8.13
C HIS A 209 15.35 -5.69 8.26
N THR A 210 15.40 -4.61 9.07
CA THR A 210 16.65 -3.85 9.27
C THR A 210 17.78 -4.65 9.92
N PHE A 211 17.44 -5.78 10.54
CA PHE A 211 18.35 -6.72 11.20
C PHE A 211 18.54 -8.02 10.42
N GLU A 212 18.14 -8.06 9.14
CA GLU A 212 18.16 -9.29 8.36
C GLU A 212 19.54 -9.96 8.37
N ARG A 213 19.54 -11.27 8.52
CA ARG A 213 20.68 -12.16 8.32
C ARG A 213 20.16 -13.34 7.51
N HIS A 214 20.79 -13.67 6.40
CA HIS A 214 20.16 -14.55 5.43
C HIS A 214 20.61 -15.99 5.70
N PRO A 215 19.69 -16.91 6.10
CA PRO A 215 20.07 -18.28 6.45
C PRO A 215 20.67 -19.06 5.27
N TRP A 216 20.34 -18.65 4.04
CA TRP A 216 20.76 -19.31 2.81
C TRP A 216 21.92 -18.61 2.09
N ASP A 217 22.43 -17.50 2.65
CA ASP A 217 23.60 -16.81 2.11
C ASP A 217 24.69 -16.70 3.18
N PRO A 218 25.70 -17.59 3.17
CA PRO A 218 26.79 -17.56 4.14
C PRO A 218 27.71 -16.34 4.00
N LEU A 219 27.54 -15.52 2.96
CA LEU A 219 28.23 -14.25 2.78
C LEU A 219 27.43 -13.07 3.31
N HIS A 220 26.17 -13.27 3.70
CA HIS A 220 25.28 -12.21 4.18
C HIS A 220 25.21 -12.23 5.71
N GLY A 221 26.02 -11.38 6.30
CA GLY A 221 26.25 -11.26 7.73
C GLY A 221 25.35 -10.23 8.40
N THR A 222 25.81 -9.78 9.57
CA THR A 222 25.19 -8.67 10.27
C THR A 222 25.84 -7.41 9.76
N GLU A 223 25.04 -6.41 9.42
CA GLU A 223 25.58 -5.12 9.05
C GLU A 223 26.39 -4.48 10.20
N SER A 224 27.55 -3.96 9.82
CA SER A 224 28.43 -3.13 10.66
C SER A 224 27.95 -1.68 10.69
N VAL A 225 28.33 -0.96 11.74
CA VAL A 225 27.93 0.44 11.97
C VAL A 225 28.64 1.40 11.00
N GLU A 226 29.78 0.99 10.44
CA GLU A 226 30.59 1.82 9.55
C GLU A 226 29.81 2.29 8.30
N ARG A 227 30.02 3.54 7.90
CA ARG A 227 29.33 4.19 6.77
C ARG A 227 30.28 4.81 5.75
N ASN A 228 31.59 4.75 6.01
CA ASN A 228 32.61 5.14 5.06
C ASN A 228 32.88 3.99 4.08
N PRO A 229 32.54 4.11 2.78
CA PRO A 229 32.77 3.05 1.80
C PRO A 229 34.24 2.67 1.57
N ASP A 230 35.17 3.51 2.04
CA ASP A 230 36.61 3.24 1.97
C ASP A 230 37.17 2.53 3.21
N ALA A 231 36.33 2.22 4.22
CA ALA A 231 36.75 1.56 5.45
C ALA A 231 36.60 0.03 5.36
N ASP A 232 37.51 -0.72 6.00
CA ASP A 232 37.54 -2.18 5.94
C ASP A 232 36.27 -2.85 6.51
N CYS A 233 35.57 -2.16 7.44
CA CYS A 233 34.35 -2.63 8.11
C CYS A 233 33.05 -2.18 7.43
N TRP A 234 33.13 -1.60 6.23
CA TRP A 234 31.93 -1.15 5.52
C TRP A 234 31.28 -2.30 4.75
N ASP A 235 30.01 -2.56 5.06
CA ASP A 235 29.27 -3.71 4.55
C ASP A 235 27.77 -3.44 4.31
N CYS A 236 27.27 -2.22 4.50
CA CYS A 236 25.84 -1.92 4.40
C CYS A 236 25.19 -2.16 3.03
N ASP A 237 26.00 -2.37 1.98
CA ASP A 237 25.55 -2.71 0.65
C ASP A 237 25.57 -4.23 0.36
N VAL A 238 26.13 -5.04 1.26
CA VAL A 238 26.25 -6.50 1.14
C VAL A 238 25.69 -7.28 2.33
N ASP A 239 25.50 -6.63 3.48
CA ASP A 239 24.94 -7.18 4.71
C ASP A 239 23.71 -6.39 5.20
N GLY A 240 22.97 -6.97 6.16
CA GLY A 240 21.75 -6.38 6.71
C GLY A 240 20.61 -6.25 5.69
N ASP A 241 19.97 -5.09 5.62
CA ASP A 241 18.81 -4.91 4.73
C ASP A 241 19.15 -4.42 3.31
N TYR A 242 20.45 -4.29 3.00
CA TYR A 242 20.99 -3.72 1.76
C TYR A 242 20.62 -2.25 1.53
N VAL A 243 20.40 -1.47 2.60
CA VAL A 243 20.03 -0.07 2.52
C VAL A 243 20.94 0.79 3.42
N CYS A 244 22.09 1.23 2.92
CA CYS A 244 23.05 2.03 3.71
C CYS A 244 22.55 3.31 4.43
N ASP A 245 21.35 3.83 4.14
CA ASP A 245 20.74 4.94 4.90
C ASP A 245 19.85 4.49 6.07
N THR A 246 19.65 3.18 6.24
CA THR A 246 19.22 2.55 7.48
C THR A 246 20.48 2.34 8.35
N PRO A 247 20.50 2.84 9.59
CA PRO A 247 21.56 2.52 10.53
C PRO A 247 21.49 1.03 10.93
N ALA A 248 22.66 0.41 11.09
CA ALA A 248 22.77 -1.00 11.44
C ALA A 248 21.97 -1.32 12.71
N ASP A 249 21.22 -2.41 12.67
CA ASP A 249 20.30 -2.82 13.72
C ASP A 249 20.99 -3.77 14.71
N PRO A 250 20.90 -3.54 16.03
CA PRO A 250 21.50 -4.42 17.04
C PRO A 250 20.71 -5.71 17.27
N ASP A 251 19.53 -5.88 16.68
CA ASP A 251 18.87 -7.17 16.64
C ASP A 251 19.73 -8.09 15.76
N GLN A 252 20.09 -9.26 16.29
CA GLN A 252 21.18 -10.06 15.74
C GLN A 252 20.78 -11.53 15.64
N ASP A 253 20.16 -12.14 16.64
CA ASP A 253 19.91 -13.58 16.62
C ASP A 253 18.42 -13.91 16.51
N GLU A 254 18.09 -15.08 15.94
CA GLU A 254 16.71 -15.62 15.89
C GLU A 254 16.07 -15.70 17.29
N ASP A 255 16.90 -15.79 18.33
CA ASP A 255 16.49 -15.85 19.75
C ASP A 255 16.39 -14.47 20.44
N ASP A 256 16.89 -13.38 19.83
CA ASP A 256 16.87 -12.02 20.40
C ASP A 256 16.49 -10.93 19.38
N VAL A 257 15.48 -11.22 18.54
CA VAL A 257 14.84 -10.29 17.60
C VAL A 257 14.04 -9.16 18.30
N ARG A 258 14.32 -8.88 19.58
CA ARG A 258 13.65 -7.84 20.37
C ARG A 258 14.62 -7.06 21.23
N TYR A 259 15.93 -7.19 21.00
CA TYR A 259 16.94 -6.45 21.75
C TYR A 259 16.73 -4.94 21.58
N LEU A 260 16.53 -4.45 20.35
CA LEU A 260 16.23 -3.06 20.03
C LEU A 260 15.02 -2.57 20.82
N ARG A 261 13.92 -3.33 20.77
CA ARG A 261 12.69 -3.01 21.51
C ARG A 261 12.90 -2.94 23.02
N ASN A 262 13.53 -3.96 23.59
CA ASN A 262 13.72 -4.10 25.04
C ASN A 262 14.69 -3.05 25.58
N ASN A 263 15.62 -2.58 24.76
CA ASN A 263 16.59 -1.54 25.10
C ASN A 263 16.20 -0.16 24.59
N THR A 264 14.96 0.06 24.15
CA THR A 264 14.46 1.39 23.78
C THR A 264 13.56 1.96 24.88
N THR A 265 13.92 3.14 25.35
CA THR A 265 13.13 3.94 26.30
C THR A 265 12.37 5.04 25.57
N ILE A 266 11.27 5.53 26.15
CA ILE A 266 10.46 6.62 25.59
C ILE A 266 10.48 7.82 26.56
N PRO A 267 11.61 8.53 26.70
CA PRO A 267 11.65 9.82 27.37
C PRO A 267 10.82 10.90 26.63
N ALA A 268 10.74 12.10 27.22
CA ALA A 268 9.93 13.20 26.67
C ALA A 268 10.39 13.71 25.29
N ASP A 269 11.65 13.45 24.93
CA ASP A 269 12.29 13.80 23.66
C ASP A 269 12.18 12.71 22.58
N GLY A 270 11.50 11.59 22.86
CA GLY A 270 11.19 10.55 21.89
C GLY A 270 11.74 9.18 22.26
N CYS A 271 11.92 8.32 21.27
CA CYS A 271 12.40 6.94 21.44
C CYS A 271 13.93 6.86 21.39
N ARG A 272 14.52 6.54 22.55
CA ARG A 272 15.98 6.50 22.74
C ARG A 272 16.45 5.09 23.04
N TYR A 273 17.35 4.58 22.20
CA TYR A 273 18.08 3.35 22.43
C TYR A 273 19.09 3.51 23.58
N MET A 274 19.09 2.56 24.50
CA MET A 274 19.91 2.50 25.71
C MET A 274 20.76 1.22 25.75
N GLY A 275 20.78 0.47 24.66
CA GLY A 275 21.54 -0.78 24.56
C GLY A 275 23.03 -0.51 24.48
N ASN A 276 23.80 -1.58 24.64
CA ASN A 276 25.26 -1.55 24.71
C ASN A 276 25.92 -2.53 23.73
N ARG A 277 25.15 -3.10 22.80
CA ARG A 277 25.69 -3.95 21.73
C ARG A 277 26.65 -3.16 20.85
N ARG A 278 27.63 -3.88 20.34
CA ARG A 278 28.63 -3.40 19.38
C ARG A 278 28.62 -4.34 18.19
N ASP A 279 28.98 -3.82 17.02
CA ASP A 279 29.18 -4.64 15.83
C ASP A 279 30.47 -5.45 15.91
N GLU A 280 30.79 -6.17 14.83
CA GLU A 280 32.02 -6.97 14.73
C GLU A 280 33.31 -6.14 14.73
N CYS A 281 33.20 -4.83 14.49
CA CYS A 281 34.30 -3.87 14.49
C CYS A 281 34.42 -3.10 15.83
N ASP A 282 33.76 -3.59 16.88
CA ASP A 282 33.74 -3.01 18.23
C ASP A 282 33.19 -1.57 18.26
N VAL A 283 32.31 -1.21 17.32
CA VAL A 283 31.61 0.09 17.27
C VAL A 283 30.22 -0.05 17.90
N PRO A 284 29.83 0.82 18.86
CA PRO A 284 28.49 0.79 19.44
C PRO A 284 27.39 1.06 18.41
N TYR A 285 26.34 0.24 18.44
CA TYR A 285 25.16 0.44 17.58
C TYR A 285 24.45 1.75 17.90
N VAL A 286 24.03 2.46 16.85
CA VAL A 286 23.17 3.65 16.92
C VAL A 286 21.96 3.44 16.00
N PRO A 287 21.05 2.52 16.36
CA PRO A 287 19.97 2.09 15.47
C PRO A 287 18.88 3.12 15.31
N GLN A 288 18.13 3.00 14.22
CA GLN A 288 16.94 3.80 13.98
C GLN A 288 15.71 3.19 14.67
N THR A 289 15.41 3.68 15.87
CA THR A 289 14.27 3.21 16.71
C THR A 289 12.88 3.45 16.13
N TYR A 290 12.78 4.19 15.02
CA TYR A 290 11.52 4.59 14.38
C TYR A 290 11.26 3.85 13.05
N ASN A 291 12.18 2.97 12.61
CA ASN A 291 12.06 2.31 11.30
C ASN A 291 10.94 1.26 11.31
N ILE A 292 10.07 1.29 10.30
CA ILE A 292 8.94 0.36 10.15
C ILE A 292 9.40 -1.08 9.91
N MET A 293 10.56 -1.30 9.29
CA MET A 293 11.08 -2.63 9.03
C MET A 293 11.89 -3.21 10.20
N SER A 294 11.99 -2.50 11.32
CA SER A 294 12.60 -3.02 12.55
C SER A 294 11.56 -3.73 13.43
N TYR A 295 12.03 -4.53 14.39
CA TYR A 295 11.21 -5.05 15.49
C TYR A 295 11.29 -4.15 16.73
N GLY A 296 11.40 -2.83 16.50
CA GLY A 296 11.40 -1.81 17.53
C GLY A 296 10.10 -1.70 18.34
N ARG A 297 10.01 -0.67 19.19
CA ARG A 297 8.80 -0.45 19.99
C ARG A 297 7.65 0.05 19.10
N PRO A 298 6.43 -0.53 19.21
CA PRO A 298 5.28 -0.06 18.43
C PRO A 298 4.98 1.43 18.60
N ASP A 299 5.20 1.99 19.79
CA ASP A 299 5.00 3.42 20.07
C ASP A 299 6.00 4.35 19.36
N CYS A 300 7.07 3.79 18.77
CA CYS A 300 8.16 4.52 18.14
C CYS A 300 8.14 4.41 16.61
N ILE A 301 7.73 3.26 16.09
CA ILE A 301 7.76 2.99 14.65
C ILE A 301 6.92 4.03 13.89
N SER A 302 7.53 4.71 12.91
CA SER A 302 6.88 5.85 12.25
C SER A 302 7.46 6.26 10.88
N LEU A 303 8.46 5.58 10.31
CA LEU A 303 9.01 5.97 9.00
C LEU A 303 9.65 4.81 8.22
N PHE A 304 9.77 5.03 6.91
CA PHE A 304 10.79 4.41 6.06
C PHE A 304 11.89 5.43 5.76
N THR A 305 13.11 4.95 5.49
CA THR A 305 14.20 5.81 5.01
C THR A 305 14.04 6.16 3.52
N ASN A 306 14.87 7.08 3.03
CA ASN A 306 14.85 7.43 1.60
C ASN A 306 15.35 6.26 0.74
N GLY A 307 16.35 5.53 1.22
CA GLY A 307 16.89 4.33 0.59
C GLY A 307 15.86 3.20 0.53
N GLN A 308 15.09 2.99 1.61
CA GLN A 308 13.97 2.05 1.60
C GLN A 308 12.91 2.46 0.57
N GLY A 309 12.56 3.75 0.53
CA GLY A 309 11.70 4.31 -0.51
C GLY A 309 12.22 4.07 -1.93
N ALA A 310 13.52 4.28 -2.16
CA ALA A 310 14.16 4.05 -3.46
C ALA A 310 14.14 2.57 -3.86
N ARG A 311 14.41 1.67 -2.91
CA ARG A 311 14.39 0.21 -3.08
C ARG A 311 12.99 -0.28 -3.47
N MET A 312 11.94 0.14 -2.77
CA MET A 312 10.56 -0.22 -3.12
C MET A 312 10.20 0.23 -4.54
N ARG A 313 10.57 1.47 -4.91
CA ARG A 313 10.32 1.99 -6.26
C ARG A 313 11.10 1.23 -7.33
N TYR A 314 12.30 0.74 -7.02
CA TYR A 314 13.06 -0.10 -7.94
C TYR A 314 12.28 -1.38 -8.27
N TYR A 315 11.81 -2.12 -7.27
CA TYR A 315 11.05 -3.35 -7.50
C TYR A 315 9.74 -3.08 -8.24
N LEU A 316 8.98 -2.04 -7.83
CA LEU A 316 7.76 -1.64 -8.55
C LEU A 316 7.99 -1.28 -10.02
N ALA A 317 9.21 -0.83 -10.37
CA ALA A 317 9.55 -0.42 -11.73
C ALA A 317 10.09 -1.57 -12.60
N GLU A 318 10.91 -2.44 -12.01
CA GLU A 318 11.73 -3.42 -12.75
C GLU A 318 11.19 -4.84 -12.66
N GLU A 319 10.40 -5.19 -11.64
CA GLU A 319 9.73 -6.50 -11.60
C GLU A 319 8.48 -6.47 -12.50
N THR A 320 8.51 -7.26 -13.57
CA THR A 320 7.46 -7.25 -14.60
C THR A 320 6.08 -7.62 -14.07
N ASP A 321 6.05 -8.42 -13.00
CA ASP A 321 4.82 -8.90 -12.38
C ASP A 321 4.08 -7.79 -11.60
N PHE A 322 4.76 -6.70 -11.21
CA PHE A 322 4.09 -5.53 -10.63
C PHE A 322 3.47 -4.60 -11.65
N ALA A 323 3.93 -4.61 -12.91
CA ALA A 323 3.38 -3.76 -13.97
C ALA A 323 1.83 -3.82 -14.09
N PRO A 324 1.18 -4.99 -14.09
CA PRO A 324 -0.28 -5.07 -14.14
C PRO A 324 -0.97 -4.56 -12.86
N VAL A 325 -0.30 -4.52 -11.71
CA VAL A 325 -0.84 -4.05 -10.43
C VAL A 325 -0.84 -2.51 -10.34
N LEU A 326 0.02 -1.86 -11.12
CA LEU A 326 0.10 -0.40 -11.18
C LEU A 326 -1.05 0.20 -12.01
N ALA A 327 -1.61 1.30 -11.52
CA ALA A 327 -2.57 2.11 -12.26
C ALA A 327 -1.83 3.06 -13.21
N PRO A 328 -2.29 3.20 -14.47
CA PRO A 328 -1.73 4.18 -15.39
C PRO A 328 -2.02 5.59 -14.89
N GLU A 329 -1.16 6.54 -15.28
CA GLU A 329 -1.34 7.97 -14.94
C GLU A 329 -2.70 8.50 -15.38
N ALA A 330 -3.01 8.31 -16.66
CA ALA A 330 -4.25 8.76 -17.26
C ALA A 330 -4.83 7.66 -18.13
N LEU A 331 -6.15 7.61 -18.21
CA LEU A 331 -6.86 6.67 -19.06
C LEU A 331 -8.01 7.37 -19.78
N TYR A 332 -8.16 7.08 -21.07
CA TYR A 332 -9.20 7.62 -21.93
C TYR A 332 -10.05 6.48 -22.46
N MET A 333 -11.37 6.60 -22.36
CA MET A 333 -12.26 5.51 -22.72
C MET A 333 -13.58 5.99 -23.32
N PRO A 334 -14.03 5.40 -24.43
CA PRO A 334 -13.30 4.49 -25.32
C PRO A 334 -12.30 5.23 -26.24
N LEU A 335 -11.28 4.51 -26.74
CA LEU A 335 -10.20 5.08 -27.56
C LEU A 335 -10.46 5.05 -29.08
N PHE A 336 -11.07 3.98 -29.59
CA PHE A 336 -11.07 3.71 -31.04
C PHE A 336 -12.45 3.66 -31.69
N PHE A 337 -13.50 3.39 -30.90
CA PHE A 337 -14.86 3.25 -31.41
C PHE A 337 -15.88 3.48 -30.29
N SER A 338 -17.13 3.69 -30.69
CA SER A 338 -18.24 3.83 -29.72
C SER A 338 -18.41 2.55 -28.92
N GLN A 339 -18.51 2.65 -27.60
CA GLN A 339 -18.62 1.49 -26.71
C GLN A 339 -19.95 1.50 -25.96
N THR A 340 -20.61 0.35 -25.92
CA THR A 340 -21.82 0.14 -25.11
C THR A 340 -21.64 -1.05 -24.18
N TYR A 341 -21.82 -0.82 -22.88
CA TYR A 341 -21.87 -1.85 -21.85
C TYR A 341 -23.32 -2.08 -21.43
N ALA A 342 -23.84 -3.27 -21.70
CA ALA A 342 -25.21 -3.67 -21.38
C ALA A 342 -25.30 -4.66 -20.22
N SER A 343 -24.24 -5.42 -19.97
CA SER A 343 -24.14 -6.38 -18.86
C SER A 343 -22.67 -6.56 -18.49
N GLY A 344 -22.40 -7.20 -17.35
CA GLY A 344 -21.05 -7.46 -16.85
C GLY A 344 -20.56 -6.44 -15.82
N SER A 345 -19.33 -6.64 -15.34
CA SER A 345 -18.65 -5.76 -14.39
C SER A 345 -17.38 -5.21 -15.01
N PHE A 346 -17.24 -3.89 -14.96
CA PHE A 346 -16.11 -3.17 -15.53
C PHE A 346 -15.54 -2.25 -14.47
N VAL A 347 -14.23 -2.32 -14.30
CA VAL A 347 -13.50 -1.44 -13.38
C VAL A 347 -12.41 -0.72 -14.15
N GLY A 348 -12.52 0.60 -14.20
CA GLY A 348 -11.51 1.49 -14.75
C GLY A 348 -10.70 2.13 -13.63
N VAL A 349 -9.37 2.08 -13.70
CA VAL A 349 -8.51 2.73 -12.71
C VAL A 349 -7.45 3.57 -13.42
N SER A 350 -7.21 4.77 -12.89
CA SER A 350 -6.07 5.62 -13.25
C SER A 350 -5.62 6.39 -12.02
N ARG A 351 -4.39 6.89 -12.01
CA ARG A 351 -3.86 7.71 -10.93
C ARG A 351 -4.47 9.12 -10.93
N ASP A 352 -4.30 9.85 -12.04
CA ASP A 352 -4.56 11.29 -12.09
C ASP A 352 -5.88 11.62 -12.78
N VAL A 353 -6.09 11.08 -13.98
CA VAL A 353 -7.25 11.44 -14.81
C VAL A 353 -7.85 10.25 -15.54
N TYR A 354 -9.14 10.01 -15.33
CA TYR A 354 -9.94 9.09 -16.14
C TYR A 354 -10.96 9.88 -16.96
N THR A 355 -10.83 9.85 -18.29
CA THR A 355 -11.73 10.57 -19.19
C THR A 355 -12.67 9.62 -19.91
N LEU A 356 -13.98 9.86 -19.76
CA LEU A 356 -15.06 9.10 -20.37
C LEU A 356 -15.64 9.89 -21.55
N GLY A 357 -15.59 9.29 -22.73
CA GLY A 357 -16.21 9.83 -23.96
C GLY A 357 -15.42 10.93 -24.66
N GLU A 358 -14.09 10.98 -24.53
CA GLU A 358 -13.26 12.02 -25.19
C GLU A 358 -13.35 11.95 -26.72
N TYR A 359 -13.15 10.75 -27.28
CA TYR A 359 -13.04 10.57 -28.73
C TYR A 359 -14.29 9.94 -29.34
N TYR A 360 -14.93 9.03 -28.61
CA TYR A 360 -16.12 8.32 -29.08
C TYR A 360 -17.18 8.16 -27.98
N PRO A 361 -18.47 8.09 -28.34
CA PRO A 361 -19.55 7.88 -27.38
C PRO A 361 -19.36 6.63 -26.50
N LEU A 362 -19.68 6.79 -25.22
CA LEU A 362 -19.73 5.72 -24.24
C LEU A 362 -21.16 5.56 -23.72
N ARG A 363 -21.67 4.33 -23.68
CA ARG A 363 -22.97 4.03 -23.07
C ARG A 363 -22.82 2.93 -22.02
N VAL A 364 -23.30 3.18 -20.81
CA VAL A 364 -23.44 2.14 -19.78
C VAL A 364 -24.92 2.03 -19.45
N GLN A 365 -25.49 0.85 -19.62
CA GLN A 365 -26.93 0.64 -19.55
C GLN A 365 -27.31 -0.75 -19.05
N GLN A 366 -28.61 -0.97 -18.85
CA GLN A 366 -29.17 -2.26 -18.44
C GLN A 366 -28.49 -2.79 -17.16
N THR A 367 -28.03 -4.03 -17.12
CA THR A 367 -27.49 -4.67 -15.91
C THR A 367 -25.99 -4.45 -15.72
N ALA A 368 -25.35 -3.64 -16.58
CA ALA A 368 -23.91 -3.37 -16.47
C ALA A 368 -23.58 -2.67 -15.14
N THR A 369 -22.50 -3.14 -14.51
CA THR A 369 -21.85 -2.48 -13.38
C THR A 369 -20.54 -1.86 -13.88
N PHE A 370 -20.38 -0.55 -13.65
CA PHE A 370 -19.27 0.23 -14.18
C PHE A 370 -18.71 1.12 -13.09
N THR A 371 -17.52 0.80 -12.62
CA THR A 371 -16.85 1.53 -11.55
C THR A 371 -15.57 2.16 -12.06
N VAL A 372 -15.36 3.44 -11.76
CA VAL A 372 -14.13 4.16 -12.10
C VAL A 372 -13.50 4.72 -10.85
N TYR A 373 -12.19 4.52 -10.71
CA TYR A 373 -11.35 5.10 -9.67
C TYR A 373 -10.29 6.00 -10.28
N SER A 374 -10.25 7.27 -9.88
CA SER A 374 -9.23 8.23 -10.31
C SER A 374 -9.23 9.46 -9.43
N LYS A 375 -8.09 10.16 -9.31
CA LYS A 375 -8.04 11.47 -8.66
C LYS A 375 -9.02 12.46 -9.31
N ARG A 376 -9.12 12.45 -10.64
CA ARG A 376 -10.08 13.26 -11.39
C ARG A 376 -10.79 12.43 -12.47
N ILE A 377 -12.12 12.42 -12.42
CA ILE A 377 -12.94 11.76 -13.45
C ILE A 377 -13.58 12.85 -14.32
N VAL A 378 -13.36 12.77 -15.64
CA VAL A 378 -13.87 13.73 -16.61
C VAL A 378 -14.90 13.04 -17.49
N VAL A 379 -16.15 13.51 -17.45
CA VAL A 379 -17.23 12.98 -18.28
C VAL A 379 -17.49 13.95 -19.43
N LYS A 380 -17.24 13.52 -20.66
CA LYS A 380 -17.36 14.33 -21.88
C LYS A 380 -18.71 14.12 -22.57
N PRO A 381 -19.13 15.07 -23.44
CA PRO A 381 -20.30 14.90 -24.28
C PRO A 381 -20.24 13.59 -25.08
N GLY A 382 -21.36 12.86 -25.14
CA GLY A 382 -21.42 11.53 -25.77
C GLY A 382 -21.30 10.36 -24.78
N THR A 383 -20.96 10.62 -23.52
CA THR A 383 -21.13 9.65 -22.43
C THR A 383 -22.58 9.63 -21.94
N ARG A 384 -23.19 8.44 -21.88
CA ARG A 384 -24.55 8.22 -21.37
C ARG A 384 -24.58 7.09 -20.36
N PHE A 385 -25.09 7.39 -19.16
CA PHE A 385 -25.40 6.39 -18.15
C PHE A 385 -26.91 6.21 -18.06
N SER A 386 -27.38 4.99 -18.24
CA SER A 386 -28.78 4.60 -18.11
C SER A 386 -28.89 3.19 -17.51
N PRO A 387 -28.39 2.98 -16.28
CA PRO A 387 -28.47 1.68 -15.61
C PRO A 387 -29.94 1.27 -15.43
N GLY A 388 -30.23 0.01 -15.70
CA GLY A 388 -31.52 -0.62 -15.42
C GLY A 388 -31.51 -1.31 -14.05
N SER A 389 -32.50 -2.17 -13.80
CA SER A 389 -32.55 -2.97 -12.58
C SER A 389 -31.28 -3.83 -12.46
N GLY A 390 -30.56 -3.74 -11.33
CA GLY A 390 -29.30 -4.44 -11.08
C GLY A 390 -28.06 -3.80 -11.73
N GLY A 391 -28.20 -2.79 -12.59
CA GLY A 391 -27.08 -2.02 -13.13
C GLY A 391 -26.61 -0.93 -12.17
N ARG A 392 -25.32 -0.60 -12.23
CA ARG A 392 -24.70 0.44 -11.37
C ARG A 392 -23.63 1.20 -12.12
N VAL A 393 -23.58 2.52 -11.95
CA VAL A 393 -22.42 3.34 -12.32
C VAL A 393 -21.89 4.00 -11.08
N GLN A 394 -20.60 3.83 -10.80
CA GLN A 394 -19.93 4.45 -9.66
C GLN A 394 -18.66 5.15 -10.13
N LEU A 395 -18.56 6.44 -9.87
CA LEU A 395 -17.40 7.26 -10.18
C LEU A 395 -16.80 7.71 -8.85
N THR A 396 -15.63 7.17 -8.49
CA THR A 396 -15.01 7.35 -7.18
C THR A 396 -13.72 8.16 -7.32
N GLY A 397 -13.65 9.30 -6.64
CA GLY A 397 -12.42 10.07 -6.49
C GLY A 397 -11.40 9.31 -5.65
N ASN A 398 -10.12 9.31 -6.04
CA ASN A 398 -9.04 8.78 -5.21
C ASN A 398 -8.22 9.93 -4.57
N PRO A 399 -8.40 10.23 -3.27
CA PRO A 399 -7.63 11.29 -2.60
C PRO A 399 -6.21 10.84 -2.19
N ASN A 400 -5.90 9.55 -2.33
CA ASN A 400 -4.67 8.96 -1.77
C ASN A 400 -3.44 9.14 -2.66
N CYS A 401 -3.59 9.72 -3.85
CA CYS A 401 -2.50 10.09 -4.74
C CYS A 401 -2.36 11.62 -4.80
N PRO A 402 -1.14 12.17 -4.56
CA PRO A 402 -0.89 13.61 -4.50
C PRO A 402 -1.09 14.33 -5.82
#